data_AF-A0A3S3RHY0-F1
#
_entry.id   AF-A0A3S3RHY0-F1
#
_cell.length_a   1.000
_cell.length_b   1.000
_cell.length_c   1.000
_cell.angle_alpha   90.00
_cell.angle_beta   90.00
_cell.angle_gamma   90.00
#
_symmetry.space_group_name_H-M   'P 1'
#
loop_
_entity.id
_entity.type
_entity.pdbx_description
1 polymer ?
#
loop_
_entity_poly.entity_id
_entity_poly.type
_entity_poly.pdbx_seq_one_letter_code
_entity_poly.pdbx_strand_id
1 'polypeptide(L)'
;MSYKDSIESDIIPSFDGKNLLITGVTGACGQVFLEKLLRVFTNIGTIFVLIRPKFNLTSQQRFERLLKSNLFKFHEYEESQLKKVKILEGDVTENELGLSPSDAQLL
;
A
#
# COMPACT_ATOMS: atom_id res chain seq x y z
N MET A 1 24.14 21.78 -18.76
CA MET A 1 22.98 21.60 -17.85
C MET A 1 22.32 20.29 -18.26
N SER A 2 22.35 19.28 -17.40
CA SER A 2 21.84 17.94 -17.73
C SER A 2 20.31 17.99 -17.67
N TYR A 3 19.63 17.29 -18.56
CA TYR A 3 18.15 17.19 -18.61
C TYR A 3 17.52 16.70 -17.29
N LYS A 4 18.34 16.22 -16.35
CA LYS A 4 17.93 15.79 -15.00
C LYS A 4 17.48 16.92 -14.06
N ASP A 5 17.80 18.18 -14.36
CA ASP A 5 17.63 19.29 -13.40
C ASP A 5 16.37 20.15 -13.62
N SER A 6 15.34 19.68 -14.34
CA SER A 6 14.22 20.55 -14.77
C SER A 6 12.79 20.03 -14.58
N ILE A 7 12.56 19.03 -13.74
CA ILE A 7 11.21 18.76 -13.21
C ILE A 7 11.32 18.46 -11.72
N GLU A 8 11.20 19.51 -10.90
CA GLU A 8 10.80 19.31 -9.51
C GLU A 8 9.38 18.73 -9.54
N SER A 9 9.24 17.51 -9.03
CA SER A 9 7.99 16.75 -9.14
C SER A 9 7.13 17.06 -7.93
N ASP A 10 6.10 17.89 -8.13
CA ASP A 10 5.07 18.19 -7.13
C ASP A 10 4.27 16.94 -6.73
N ILE A 11 4.46 15.82 -7.44
CA ILE A 11 3.78 14.56 -7.15
C ILE A 11 4.10 14.09 -5.74
N ILE A 12 5.36 14.06 -5.29
CA ILE A 12 5.66 13.51 -3.95
C ILE A 12 5.05 14.39 -2.84
N PRO A 13 5.30 15.72 -2.81
CA PRO A 13 4.73 16.59 -1.78
C PRO A 13 3.19 16.62 -1.81
N SER A 14 2.56 16.41 -2.97
CA SER A 14 1.09 16.41 -3.06
C SER A 14 0.40 15.24 -2.33
N PHE A 15 1.17 14.25 -1.86
CA PHE A 15 0.69 13.12 -1.07
C PHE A 15 1.02 13.23 0.43
N ASP A 16 1.73 14.29 0.85
CA ASP A 16 2.09 14.49 2.24
C ASP A 16 0.84 14.57 3.12
N GLY A 17 0.85 13.79 4.21
CA GLY A 17 -0.27 13.67 5.15
C GLY A 17 -1.53 12.98 4.62
N LYS A 18 -1.58 12.59 3.34
CA LYS A 18 -2.77 11.93 2.77
C LYS A 18 -2.85 10.47 3.20
N ASN A 19 -4.07 10.02 3.46
CA ASN A 19 -4.39 8.60 3.59
C ASN A 19 -4.77 8.04 2.22
N LEU A 20 -4.29 6.84 1.88
CA LEU A 20 -4.56 6.18 0.60
C LEU A 20 -5.26 4.85 0.81
N LEU A 21 -6.29 4.55 0.00
CA LEU A 21 -6.81 3.20 -0.16
C LEU A 21 -6.29 2.59 -1.47
N ILE A 22 -5.66 1.43 -1.38
CA ILE A 22 -5.08 0.71 -2.52
C ILE A 22 -5.75 -0.66 -2.64
N THR A 23 -6.29 -0.94 -3.81
CA THR A 23 -6.79 -2.27 -4.18
C THR A 23 -5.78 -2.98 -5.08
N GLY A 24 -5.87 -4.30 -5.19
CA GLY A 24 -4.99 -5.06 -6.08
C GLY A 24 -3.51 -5.11 -5.67
N VAL A 25 -3.18 -4.75 -4.42
CA VAL A 25 -1.79 -4.67 -3.92
C VAL A 25 -1.01 -5.99 -4.03
N THR A 26 -1.73 -7.12 -4.08
CA THR A 26 -1.12 -8.45 -4.23
C THR A 26 -0.75 -8.81 -5.66
N GLY A 27 -1.22 -8.06 -6.67
CA GLY A 27 -0.82 -8.21 -8.07
C GLY A 27 0.52 -7.52 -8.36
N ALA A 28 1.19 -7.89 -9.45
CA ALA A 28 2.53 -7.40 -9.77
C ALA A 28 2.64 -5.85 -9.76
N CYS A 29 1.72 -5.16 -10.43
CA CYS A 29 1.71 -3.70 -10.47
C CYS A 29 1.44 -3.08 -9.09
N GLY A 30 0.51 -3.66 -8.33
CA GLY A 30 0.15 -3.17 -6.99
C GLY A 30 1.29 -3.33 -5.99
N GLN A 31 2.06 -4.41 -6.08
CA GLN A 31 3.25 -4.63 -5.25
C GLN A 31 4.30 -3.55 -5.52
N VAL A 32 4.61 -3.28 -6.79
CA VAL A 32 5.56 -2.22 -7.20
C VAL A 32 5.07 -0.84 -6.75
N PHE A 33 3.76 -0.59 -6.82
CA PHE A 33 3.20 0.66 -6.37
C PHE A 33 3.34 0.84 -4.85
N LEU A 34 2.98 -0.16 -4.05
CA LEU A 34 3.15 -0.10 -2.59
C LEU A 34 4.62 0.03 -2.17
N GLU A 35 5.52 -0.72 -2.80
CA GLU A 35 6.98 -0.61 -2.61
C GLU A 35 7.44 0.84 -2.81
N LYS A 36 7.04 1.44 -3.93
CA LYS A 36 7.42 2.81 -4.27
C LYS A 36 6.85 3.84 -3.30
N LEU A 37 5.61 3.65 -2.86
CA LEU A 37 5.00 4.51 -1.83
C LEU A 37 5.79 4.44 -0.53
N LEU A 38 6.09 3.24 -0.04
CA LEU A 38 6.83 3.06 1.21
C LEU A 38 8.26 3.59 1.13
N ARG A 39 8.95 3.40 0.00
CA ARG A 39 10.34 3.81 -0.20
C ARG A 39 10.52 5.30 -0.48
N VAL A 40 9.60 5.92 -1.24
CA VAL A 40 9.79 7.28 -1.76
C VAL A 40 8.89 8.31 -1.07
N PHE A 41 7.69 7.93 -0.62
CA PHE A 41 6.71 8.87 -0.06
C PHE A 41 6.76 8.83 1.47
N THR A 42 7.85 9.33 2.03
CA THR A 42 8.15 9.24 3.48
C THR A 42 7.16 9.99 4.37
N ASN A 43 6.44 10.97 3.83
CA ASN A 43 5.49 11.82 4.57
C ASN A 43 4.02 11.42 4.34
N ILE A 44 3.75 10.31 3.66
CA ILE A 44 2.38 9.82 3.48
C ILE A 44 1.78 9.41 4.83
N GLY A 45 0.47 9.57 4.96
CA GLY A 45 -0.31 9.14 6.12
C GLY A 45 -0.49 7.62 6.15
N THR A 46 -1.72 7.17 6.39
CA THR A 46 -2.07 5.75 6.42
C THR A 46 -2.26 5.21 5.02
N ILE A 47 -1.66 4.05 4.73
CA ILE A 47 -1.88 3.29 3.50
C ILE A 47 -2.79 2.11 3.82
N PHE A 48 -4.07 2.23 3.49
CA PHE A 48 -5.01 1.14 3.56
C PHE A 48 -4.85 0.23 2.34
N VAL A 49 -4.70 -1.08 2.57
CA VAL A 49 -4.62 -2.07 1.50
C VAL A 49 -5.79 -3.04 1.59
N LEU A 50 -6.66 -3.00 0.57
CA LEU A 50 -7.76 -3.96 0.44
C LEU A 50 -7.23 -5.27 -0.12
N ILE A 51 -7.32 -6.33 0.67
CA ILE A 51 -6.87 -7.67 0.27
C ILE A 51 -8.03 -8.63 0.42
N ARG A 52 -8.35 -9.32 -0.68
CA ARG A 52 -9.33 -10.40 -0.67
C ARG A 52 -8.76 -11.63 0.07
N PRO A 53 -9.51 -12.29 0.95
CA PRO A 53 -9.08 -13.57 1.50
C PRO A 53 -9.07 -14.66 0.42
N LYS A 54 -8.28 -15.72 0.60
CA LYS A 54 -8.36 -16.95 -0.22
C LYS A 54 -8.60 -18.14 0.70
N PHE A 55 -9.16 -19.24 0.17
CA PHE A 55 -9.61 -20.44 0.91
C PHE A 55 -8.74 -20.85 2.11
N ASN A 56 -7.40 -20.75 1.98
CA ASN A 56 -6.45 -21.13 3.04
C ASN A 56 -5.47 -20.01 3.44
N LEU A 57 -5.74 -18.76 3.07
CA LEU A 57 -4.86 -17.62 3.37
C LEU A 57 -5.67 -16.39 3.76
N THR A 58 -5.47 -15.93 4.99
CA THR A 58 -6.03 -14.65 5.47
C THR A 58 -5.40 -13.47 4.73
N SER A 59 -6.09 -12.33 4.74
CA SER A 59 -5.58 -11.08 4.15
C SER A 59 -4.22 -10.69 4.74
N GLN A 60 -4.05 -10.88 6.05
CA GLN A 60 -2.78 -10.69 6.76
C GLN A 60 -1.67 -11.60 6.23
N GLN A 61 -1.92 -12.91 6.12
CA GLN A 61 -0.93 -13.87 5.60
C GLN A 61 -0.54 -13.58 4.14
N ARG A 62 -1.51 -13.13 3.33
CA ARG A 62 -1.25 -12.70 1.95
C ARG A 62 -0.35 -11.46 1.91
N PHE A 63 -0.53 -10.51 2.83
CA PHE A 63 0.32 -9.33 2.96
C PHE A 63 1.73 -9.68 3.45
N GLU A 64 1.88 -10.53 4.45
CA GLU A 64 3.19 -11.01 4.92
C GLU A 64 3.98 -11.71 3.81
N ARG A 65 3.29 -12.50 2.97
CA ARG A 65 3.91 -13.13 1.80
C ARG A 65 4.37 -12.10 0.76
N LEU A 66 3.62 -11.01 0.60
CA LEU A 66 4.01 -9.88 -0.27
C LEU A 66 5.30 -9.24 0.24
N LEU A 67 5.41 -8.96 1.55
CA LEU A 67 6.61 -8.38 2.15
C LEU A 67 7.85 -9.31 2.04
N LYS A 68 7.65 -10.62 1.93
CA LYS A 68 8.71 -11.61 1.72
C LYS A 68 9.10 -11.80 0.24
N SER A 69 8.42 -11.13 -0.69
CA SER A 69 8.73 -11.22 -2.12
C SER A 69 10.08 -10.58 -2.46
N ASN A 70 10.68 -10.97 -3.59
CA ASN A 70 11.98 -10.40 -4.01
C ASN A 70 11.96 -8.88 -4.19
N LEU A 71 10.79 -8.30 -4.48
CA LEU A 71 10.63 -6.86 -4.64
C LEU A 71 10.99 -6.09 -3.37
N PHE A 72 10.59 -6.60 -2.21
CA PHE A 72 10.82 -5.95 -0.91
C PHE A 72 12.16 -6.33 -0.27
N LYS A 73 12.95 -7.23 -0.88
CA LYS A 73 14.25 -7.67 -0.33
C LYS A 73 15.40 -6.69 -0.55
N PHE A 74 15.27 -5.79 -1.52
CA PHE A 74 16.36 -4.89 -1.93
C PHE A 74 16.38 -3.56 -1.16
N HIS A 75 15.42 -3.34 -0.26
CA HIS A 75 15.34 -2.16 0.57
C HIS A 75 14.96 -2.56 1.98
N GLU A 76 15.70 -2.06 2.97
CA GLU A 76 15.34 -2.22 4.37
C GLU A 76 14.29 -1.16 4.73
N TYR A 77 13.16 -1.61 5.26
CA TYR A 77 12.08 -0.73 5.68
C TYR A 77 12.10 -0.57 7.19
N GLU A 78 12.06 0.67 7.65
CA GLU A 78 11.87 0.98 9.06
C GLU A 78 10.52 0.46 9.54
N GLU A 79 10.45 0.01 10.79
CA GLU A 79 9.20 -0.46 11.38
C GLU A 79 8.11 0.61 11.32
N SER A 80 8.51 1.89 11.42
CA SER A 80 7.63 3.05 11.30
C SER A 80 7.02 3.20 9.89
N GLN A 81 7.72 2.82 8.82
CA GLN A 81 7.19 2.82 7.46
C GLN A 81 6.16 1.71 7.28
N LEU A 82 6.47 0.49 7.76
CA LEU A 82 5.55 -0.64 7.67
C LEU A 82 4.27 -0.43 8.51
N LYS A 83 4.38 0.22 9.66
CA LYS A 83 3.25 0.60 10.53
C LYS A 83 2.24 1.54 9.87
N LYS A 84 2.62 2.23 8.77
CA LYS A 84 1.68 3.04 7.98
C LYS A 84 0.67 2.19 7.22
N VAL A 85 0.98 0.91 6.99
CA VAL A 85 0.09 0.03 6.21
C VAL A 85 -0.96 -0.60 7.12
N LYS A 86 -2.24 -0.38 6.79
CA LYS A 86 -3.38 -1.05 7.43
C LYS A 86 -4.04 -1.98 6.43
N ILE A 87 -4.18 -3.25 6.79
CA ILE A 87 -4.81 -4.24 5.93
C ILE A 87 -6.30 -4.23 6.19
N LEU A 88 -7.08 -4.06 5.12
CA LEU A 88 -8.52 -4.21 5.14
C LEU A 88 -8.87 -5.50 4.40
N GLU A 89 -9.62 -6.37 5.05
CA GLU A 89 -10.14 -7.57 4.41
C GLU A 89 -11.41 -7.21 3.61
N GLY A 90 -11.45 -7.57 2.33
CA GLY A 90 -12.63 -7.32 1.50
C GLY A 90 -12.45 -7.66 0.02
N ASP A 91 -13.51 -7.51 -0.76
CA ASP A 91 -13.55 -7.80 -2.19
C ASP A 91 -14.23 -6.67 -2.95
N VAL A 92 -13.55 -6.18 -3.99
CA VAL A 92 -14.05 -5.08 -4.83
C VAL A 92 -15.31 -5.43 -5.61
N THR A 93 -15.65 -6.72 -5.72
CA THR A 93 -16.88 -7.17 -6.38
C THR A 93 -18.10 -7.16 -5.45
N GLU A 94 -17.90 -6.98 -4.15
CA GLU A 94 -18.97 -6.96 -3.15
C GLU A 94 -19.44 -5.53 -2.87
N ASN A 95 -20.66 -5.40 -2.36
CA ASN A 95 -21.15 -4.11 -1.86
C ASN A 95 -20.26 -3.62 -0.72
N GLU A 96 -20.05 -2.30 -0.67
CA GLU A 96 -19.20 -1.65 0.35
C GLU A 96 -17.79 -2.28 0.43
N LEU A 97 -17.29 -2.79 -0.71
CA LEU A 97 -16.00 -3.47 -0.85
C LEU A 97 -15.86 -4.73 0.03
N GLY A 98 -16.98 -5.27 0.53
CA GLY A 98 -16.98 -6.41 1.46
C GLY A 98 -16.34 -6.08 2.82
N LEU A 99 -16.25 -4.81 3.19
CA LEU A 99 -15.64 -4.36 4.44
C LEU A 99 -16.52 -4.68 5.64
N SER A 100 -15.89 -4.90 6.79
CA SER A 100 -16.61 -4.87 8.06
C SER A 100 -17.10 -3.44 8.37
N PRO A 101 -18.18 -3.26 9.16
CA PRO A 101 -18.64 -1.93 9.55
C PRO A 101 -17.56 -1.10 10.25
N SER A 102 -16.70 -1.74 11.03
CA SER A 102 -15.56 -1.08 11.68
C SER A 102 -14.51 -0.62 10.68
N ASP A 103 -14.21 -1.41 9.65
CA ASP A 103 -13.23 -1.04 8.63
C ASP A 103 -13.76 0.06 7.72
N ALA A 104 -15.05 0.03 7.39
CA ALA A 104 -15.71 1.07 6.60
C ALA A 104 -15.65 2.45 7.31
N GLN A 105 -15.67 2.49 8.64
CA GLN A 105 -15.54 3.74 9.42
C GLN A 105 -14.12 4.31 9.44
N LEU A 106 -13.11 3.54 9.02
CA LEU A 106 -11.72 4.01 8.94
C LEU A 106 -11.43 4.78 7.65
N LEU A 107 -12.31 4.67 6.64
CA LEU A 107 -12.19 5.27 5.32
C LEU A 107 -13.02 6.55 5.21
#